data_AF-A0AAV6TFT7-F1
#
_entry.id   AF-A0AAV6TFT7-F1
#
_cell.length_a   1.000
_cell.length_b   1.000
_cell.length_c   1.000
_cell.angle_alpha   90.00
_cell.angle_beta   90.00
_cell.angle_gamma   90.00
#
_symmetry.space_group_name_H-M   'P 1'
#
loop_
_entity.id
_entity.type
_entity.pdbx_description
1 polymer ?
#
loop_
_entity_poly.entity_id
_entity_poly.type
_entity_poly.pdbx_seq_one_letter_code
_entity_poly.pdbx_strand_id
1 'polypeptide(L)'
;MCFSNRKSKKSLLERFKGNRKTFSFYFKNRMERDVTACGHPTNMKTADVACHSTPSKVKCTQFCIFGHTLKDGAVKKMQCHTRDNKWIPSGFSECQPFVDCTLNLVAPGSVDCYTATTKQAPLCHVRCDRYEDKEAVPMTTYGCRLDGSWTKKLPFCVHPGS
;
A
#
# COMPACT_ATOMS: atom_id res chain seq x y z
N MET A 1 1.87 41.84 32.64
CA MET A 1 2.19 41.57 34.07
C MET A 1 0.90 41.76 34.86
N CYS A 2 0.32 40.69 35.41
CA CYS A 2 -0.84 40.74 36.30
C CYS A 2 -0.75 39.58 37.31
N PHE A 3 -1.11 39.89 38.54
CA PHE A 3 -0.72 39.22 39.77
C PHE A 3 -1.34 37.83 40.00
N SER A 4 -0.51 36.96 40.57
CA SER A 4 -0.90 35.75 41.29
C SER A 4 -1.83 36.07 42.47
N ASN A 5 -2.84 35.23 42.70
CA ASN A 5 -3.36 35.04 44.05
C ASN A 5 -3.78 33.57 44.28
N ARG A 6 -2.99 32.88 45.12
CA ARG A 6 -3.29 31.56 45.70
C ARG A 6 -4.24 31.75 46.88
N LYS A 7 -5.35 31.01 46.96
CA LYS A 7 -5.81 30.45 48.24
C LYS A 7 -6.42 29.05 48.10
N SER A 8 -5.77 28.15 48.83
CA SER A 8 -6.16 26.84 49.30
C SER A 8 -7.59 26.77 49.84
N LYS A 9 -8.31 25.68 49.54
CA LYS A 9 -9.26 25.07 50.48
C LYS A 9 -9.26 23.54 50.33
N LYS A 10 -8.93 22.91 51.45
CA LYS A 10 -8.89 21.49 51.75
C LYS A 10 -10.26 20.82 51.62
N SER A 11 -10.19 19.53 51.27
CA SER A 11 -10.86 18.40 51.94
C SER A 11 -12.37 18.51 52.20
N LEU A 12 -13.15 17.78 51.40
CA LEU A 12 -14.33 17.06 51.90
C LEU A 12 -14.48 15.77 51.11
N LEU A 13 -13.81 14.75 51.64
CA LEU A 13 -13.91 13.36 51.27
C LEU A 13 -14.83 12.71 52.29
N GLU A 14 -16.09 12.45 51.95
CA GLU A 14 -16.91 11.48 52.68
C GLU A 14 -18.06 10.94 51.81
N ARG A 15 -18.20 9.61 51.85
CA ARG A 15 -19.42 8.81 51.65
C ARG A 15 -19.97 8.64 50.23
N PHE A 16 -19.43 7.65 49.53
CA PHE A 16 -20.27 6.69 48.80
C PHE A 16 -19.74 5.26 49.03
N LYS A 17 -20.16 4.65 50.15
CA LYS A 17 -20.16 3.19 50.31
C LYS A 17 -21.45 2.67 49.69
N GLY A 18 -21.34 2.10 48.49
CA GLY A 18 -22.50 1.61 47.73
C GLY A 18 -22.13 0.43 46.84
N ASN A 19 -22.03 -0.75 47.45
CA ASN A 19 -22.50 -2.03 46.91
C ASN A 19 -22.14 -2.36 45.44
N ARG A 20 -20.85 -2.54 45.12
CA ARG A 20 -20.45 -3.22 43.88
C ARG A 20 -20.51 -4.73 44.10
N LYS A 21 -21.66 -5.33 43.77
CA LYS A 21 -21.73 -6.77 43.48
C LYS A 21 -20.74 -7.04 42.35
N THR A 22 -19.69 -7.77 42.71
CA THR A 22 -18.69 -8.36 41.82
C THR A 22 -19.39 -9.35 40.90
N PHE A 23 -19.93 -8.85 39.80
CA PHE A 23 -20.20 -9.67 38.62
C PHE A 23 -18.84 -10.05 38.03
N SER A 24 -18.26 -11.11 38.58
CA SER A 24 -17.17 -11.86 37.99
C SER A 24 -17.75 -12.61 36.79
N PHE A 25 -17.94 -11.87 35.69
CA PHE A 25 -18.06 -12.49 34.38
C PHE A 25 -16.65 -12.88 33.97
N TYR A 26 -16.35 -14.16 34.18
CA TYR A 26 -15.37 -14.91 33.41
C TYR A 26 -15.74 -14.82 31.91
N PHE A 27 -15.44 -13.70 31.25
CA PHE A 27 -15.22 -13.69 29.80
C PHE A 27 -13.78 -14.14 29.55
N LYS A 28 -13.54 -15.41 29.87
CA LYS A 28 -12.37 -16.16 29.42
C LYS A 28 -12.64 -16.76 28.04
N ASN A 29 -13.35 -16.03 27.16
CA ASN A 29 -13.25 -16.27 25.73
C ASN A 29 -12.06 -15.46 25.24
N ARG A 30 -10.87 -15.90 25.68
CA ARG A 30 -9.67 -15.77 24.86
C ARG A 30 -10.10 -16.42 23.56
N MET A 31 -10.38 -15.62 22.53
CA MET A 31 -10.49 -16.11 21.16
C MET A 31 -9.27 -17.01 20.99
N GLU A 32 -9.51 -18.31 21.06
CA GLU A 32 -8.59 -19.30 20.57
C GLU A 32 -8.30 -18.80 19.17
N ARG A 33 -7.05 -18.37 18.95
CA ARG A 33 -6.59 -18.06 17.60
C ARG A 33 -6.77 -19.37 16.87
N ASP A 34 -7.90 -19.47 16.19
CA ASP A 34 -8.22 -20.55 15.29
C ASP A 34 -6.96 -20.77 14.47
N VAL A 35 -6.34 -21.93 14.65
CA VAL A 35 -5.01 -22.21 14.10
C VAL A 35 -5.20 -22.35 12.59
N THR A 36 -5.13 -21.18 11.94
CA THR A 36 -4.79 -20.88 10.56
C THR A 36 -5.13 -21.97 9.55
N ALA A 37 -6.23 -21.79 8.85
CA ALA A 37 -6.52 -22.65 7.72
C ALA A 37 -5.77 -22.24 6.45
N CYS A 38 -5.22 -21.01 6.34
CA CYS A 38 -4.21 -20.60 5.36
C CYS A 38 -3.46 -19.35 5.83
N GLY A 39 -2.13 -19.31 5.67
CA GLY A 39 -1.35 -18.10 5.90
C GLY A 39 -1.66 -17.02 4.85
N HIS A 40 -2.02 -15.81 5.30
CA HIS A 40 -2.12 -14.64 4.42
C HIS A 40 -0.72 -14.07 4.16
N PRO A 41 -0.45 -13.54 2.95
CA PRO A 41 0.81 -12.90 2.67
C PRO A 41 0.87 -11.61 3.47
N THR A 42 2.00 -11.38 4.12
CA THR A 42 2.26 -10.11 4.80
C THR A 42 3.07 -9.24 3.84
N ASN A 43 2.47 -8.18 3.34
CA ASN A 43 3.11 -7.09 2.60
C ASN A 43 3.83 -7.52 1.32
N MET A 44 3.06 -7.73 0.25
CA MET A 44 3.61 -7.91 -1.09
C MET A 44 4.04 -6.56 -1.67
N LYS A 45 5.19 -6.50 -2.34
CA LYS A 45 5.73 -5.24 -2.89
C LYS A 45 5.11 -4.87 -4.23
N THR A 46 4.77 -5.87 -5.02
CA THR A 46 4.34 -5.72 -6.43
C THR A 46 2.90 -6.15 -6.66
N ALA A 47 2.14 -6.38 -5.59
CA ALA A 47 0.75 -6.81 -5.69
C ALA A 47 -0.07 -6.38 -4.48
N ASP A 48 -1.36 -6.15 -4.72
CA ASP A 48 -2.37 -6.06 -3.66
C ASP A 48 -3.14 -7.38 -3.57
N VAL A 49 -3.58 -7.72 -2.35
CA VAL A 49 -4.37 -8.93 -2.10
C VAL A 49 -5.68 -8.57 -1.44
N ALA A 50 -6.79 -8.91 -2.09
CA ALA A 50 -8.13 -8.78 -1.53
C ALA A 50 -8.69 -10.15 -1.19
N CYS A 51 -9.06 -10.37 0.07
CA CYS A 51 -9.61 -11.64 0.54
C CYS A 51 -11.04 -11.50 1.03
N HIS A 52 -11.84 -12.53 0.76
CA HIS A 52 -13.19 -12.70 1.28
C HIS A 52 -13.26 -14.02 2.05
N SER A 53 -13.50 -13.92 3.35
CA SER A 53 -13.57 -15.06 4.27
C SER A 53 -15.02 -15.35 4.64
N THR A 54 -15.39 -16.62 4.51
CA THR A 54 -16.66 -17.20 4.99
C THR A 54 -16.34 -18.34 5.97
N PRO A 55 -17.28 -18.77 6.82
CA PRO A 55 -17.03 -19.84 7.79
C PRO A 55 -16.50 -21.14 7.18
N SER A 56 -16.84 -21.44 5.93
CA SER A 56 -16.43 -22.68 5.25
C SER A 56 -15.30 -22.49 4.24
N LYS A 57 -14.93 -21.25 3.90
CA LYS A 57 -14.05 -20.97 2.76
C LYS A 57 -13.43 -19.58 2.80
N VAL A 58 -12.15 -19.50 2.46
CA VAL A 58 -11.45 -18.23 2.18
C VAL A 58 -11.11 -18.17 0.69
N LYS A 59 -11.48 -17.08 0.03
CA LYS A 59 -11.09 -16.78 -1.35
C LYS A 59 -10.25 -15.50 -1.34
N CYS A 60 -9.12 -15.50 -2.03
CA CYS A 60 -8.31 -14.31 -2.21
C CYS A 60 -8.09 -14.04 -3.70
N THR A 61 -7.99 -12.77 -4.05
CA THR A 61 -7.60 -12.31 -5.38
C THR A 61 -6.36 -11.45 -5.22
N GLN A 62 -5.28 -11.85 -5.89
CA GLN A 62 -4.06 -11.08 -6.03
C GLN A 62 -4.14 -10.25 -7.31
N PHE A 63 -3.83 -8.96 -7.19
CA PHE A 63 -3.77 -8.00 -8.28
C PHE A 63 -2.35 -7.46 -8.39
N CYS A 64 -1.69 -7.65 -9.53
CA CYS A 64 -0.39 -7.03 -9.76
C CYS A 64 -0.53 -5.52 -9.91
N ILE A 65 0.43 -4.77 -9.36
CA ILE A 65 0.54 -3.34 -9.65
C ILE A 65 0.81 -3.12 -11.14
N PHE A 66 0.56 -1.91 -11.63
CA PHE A 66 0.79 -1.56 -13.03
C PHE A 66 2.22 -1.90 -13.48
N GLY A 67 2.36 -2.40 -14.71
CA GLY A 67 3.64 -2.83 -15.29
C GLY A 67 4.19 -4.15 -14.75
N HIS A 68 3.44 -4.85 -13.89
CA HIS A 68 3.82 -6.17 -13.36
C HIS A 68 2.79 -7.24 -13.71
N THR A 69 3.24 -8.49 -13.87
CA THR A 69 2.40 -9.64 -14.19
C THR A 69 2.85 -10.90 -13.47
N LEU A 70 1.94 -11.83 -13.25
CA LEU A 70 2.27 -13.23 -12.97
C LEU A 70 2.41 -13.99 -14.28
N LYS A 71 2.90 -15.23 -14.22
CA LYS A 71 2.96 -16.13 -15.38
C LYS A 71 1.60 -16.31 -16.06
N ASP A 72 0.54 -16.33 -15.25
CA ASP A 72 -0.83 -16.58 -15.69
C ASP A 72 -1.64 -15.27 -15.92
N GLY A 73 -0.99 -14.11 -15.83
CA GLY A 73 -1.58 -12.78 -16.04
C GLY A 73 -1.54 -11.86 -14.81
N ALA A 74 -2.17 -10.68 -14.92
CA ALA A 74 -2.13 -9.63 -13.88
C ALA A 74 -3.03 -9.90 -12.66
N VAL A 75 -3.94 -10.87 -12.75
CA VAL A 75 -4.89 -11.21 -11.69
C VAL A 75 -4.89 -12.69 -11.44
N LYS A 76 -4.72 -13.10 -10.18
CA LYS A 76 -4.76 -14.49 -9.76
C LYS A 76 -5.80 -14.70 -8.66
N LYS A 77 -6.76 -15.58 -8.92
CA LYS A 77 -7.78 -15.98 -7.95
C LYS A 77 -7.35 -17.27 -7.28
N MET A 78 -7.47 -17.30 -5.96
CA MET A 78 -7.02 -18.41 -5.15
C MET A 78 -8.04 -18.73 -4.06
N GLN A 79 -8.07 -19.98 -3.66
CA GLN A 79 -8.90 -20.46 -2.58
C GLN A 79 -8.05 -21.19 -1.56
N CYS A 80 -8.36 -20.96 -0.30
CA CYS A 80 -7.83 -21.74 0.79
C CYS A 80 -8.61 -23.06 0.91
N HIS A 81 -7.91 -24.18 0.81
CA HIS A 81 -8.42 -25.47 1.21
C HIS A 81 -8.07 -25.70 2.69
N THR A 82 -9.05 -25.46 3.55
CA THR A 82 -8.84 -25.35 5.00
C THR A 82 -8.39 -26.64 5.66
N ARG A 83 -8.78 -27.80 5.11
CA ARG A 83 -8.38 -29.12 5.59
C ARG A 83 -6.88 -29.39 5.41
N ASP A 84 -6.32 -28.95 4.27
CA ASP A 84 -4.94 -29.21 3.91
C ASP A 84 -4.01 -28.02 4.18
N ASN A 85 -4.56 -26.92 4.69
CA ASN A 85 -3.88 -25.65 4.90
C ASN A 85 -3.14 -25.13 3.66
N LYS A 86 -3.77 -25.23 2.48
CA LYS A 86 -3.14 -24.95 1.18
C LYS A 86 -3.95 -23.99 0.32
N TRP A 87 -3.24 -23.07 -0.34
CA TRP A 87 -3.79 -22.22 -1.39
C TRP A 87 -3.80 -22.96 -2.73
N ILE A 88 -4.96 -22.95 -3.39
CA ILE A 88 -5.19 -23.55 -4.71
C ILE A 88 -5.56 -22.42 -5.69
N PRO A 89 -5.00 -22.39 -6.92
CA PRO A 89 -4.13 -23.40 -7.54
C PRO A 89 -2.69 -23.42 -7.00
N SER A 90 -2.23 -22.31 -6.43
CA SER A 90 -0.91 -22.20 -5.78
C SER A 90 -0.92 -20.98 -4.85
N GLY A 91 0.13 -20.79 -4.05
CA GLY A 91 0.27 -19.65 -3.13
C GLY A 91 0.49 -18.30 -3.82
N PHE A 92 0.69 -17.28 -2.98
CA PHE A 92 1.04 -15.93 -3.41
C PHE A 92 2.49 -15.86 -3.88
N SER A 93 2.75 -15.05 -4.90
CA SER A 93 4.10 -14.81 -5.43
C SER A 93 4.22 -13.38 -5.90
N GLU A 94 5.39 -12.77 -5.77
CA GLU A 94 5.63 -11.43 -6.33
C GLU A 94 5.40 -11.42 -7.84
N CYS A 95 4.75 -10.37 -8.32
CA CYS A 95 4.58 -10.12 -9.74
C CYS A 95 5.91 -9.69 -10.35
N GLN A 96 6.19 -10.13 -11.56
CA GLN A 96 7.42 -9.77 -12.27
C GLN A 96 7.16 -8.53 -13.14
N PRO A 97 8.11 -7.60 -13.22
CA PRO A 97 7.97 -6.46 -14.14
C PRO A 97 7.94 -6.96 -15.59
N PHE A 98 7.07 -6.38 -16.40
CA PHE A 98 7.03 -6.60 -17.86
C PHE A 98 7.05 -5.29 -18.64
N VAL A 99 6.95 -4.15 -17.97
CA VAL A 99 7.09 -2.81 -18.54
C VAL A 99 8.12 -2.05 -17.72
N ASP A 100 9.11 -1.48 -18.40
CA ASP A 100 9.99 -0.49 -17.80
C ASP A 100 9.43 0.92 -18.04
N CYS A 101 9.12 1.61 -16.94
CA CYS A 101 8.62 2.98 -16.92
C CYS A 101 9.60 3.93 -16.22
N THR A 102 10.87 3.56 -16.13
CA THR A 102 11.90 4.42 -15.55
C THR A 102 12.29 5.53 -16.53
N LEU A 103 12.65 6.69 -15.98
CA LEU A 103 13.20 7.82 -16.73
C LEU A 103 14.55 8.19 -16.13
N ASN A 104 15.52 8.39 -17.02
CA ASN A 104 16.87 8.76 -16.67
C ASN A 104 17.18 10.16 -17.20
N LEU A 105 17.71 11.02 -16.33
CA LEU A 105 18.11 12.37 -16.68
C LEU A 105 19.43 12.35 -17.47
N VAL A 106 19.48 13.00 -18.63
CA VAL A 106 20.67 13.10 -19.50
C VAL A 106 21.18 14.53 -19.69
N ALA A 107 20.40 15.53 -19.27
CA ALA A 107 20.77 16.93 -19.28
C ALA A 107 20.24 17.61 -18.00
N PRO A 108 20.71 18.81 -17.63
CA PRO A 108 20.29 19.49 -16.41
C PRO A 108 18.75 19.61 -16.26
N GLY A 109 18.25 19.28 -15.08
CA GLY A 109 16.83 19.23 -14.78
C GLY A 109 16.51 18.40 -13.54
N SER A 110 15.23 18.02 -13.39
CA SER A 110 14.76 17.16 -12.31
C SER A 110 13.70 16.17 -12.81
N VAL A 111 13.73 14.95 -12.27
CA VAL A 111 12.77 13.88 -12.55
C VAL A 111 12.32 13.28 -11.23
N ASP A 112 11.01 13.39 -10.96
CA ASP A 112 10.37 12.79 -9.80
C ASP A 112 9.32 11.78 -10.25
N CYS A 113 9.60 10.49 -10.06
CA CYS A 113 8.70 9.40 -10.46
C CYS A 113 7.98 8.78 -9.26
N TYR A 114 6.68 8.63 -9.38
CA TYR A 114 5.80 7.97 -8.43
C TYR A 114 5.58 6.51 -8.84
N THR A 115 5.71 5.61 -7.88
CA THR A 115 5.53 4.17 -8.08
C THR A 115 4.09 3.85 -8.51
N ALA A 116 3.98 2.88 -9.42
CA ALA A 116 2.72 2.29 -9.83
C ALA A 116 1.91 1.72 -8.65
N THR A 117 0.59 1.75 -8.78
CA THR A 117 -0.33 1.00 -7.91
C THR A 117 -1.20 0.08 -8.76
N THR A 118 -2.10 -0.68 -8.13
CA THR A 118 -3.11 -1.47 -8.85
C THR A 118 -4.15 -0.63 -9.59
N LYS A 119 -4.27 0.66 -9.25
CA LYS A 119 -5.28 1.58 -9.81
C LYS A 119 -4.70 2.67 -10.69
N GLN A 120 -3.41 2.97 -10.54
CA GLN A 120 -2.76 4.08 -11.20
C GLN A 120 -1.44 3.64 -11.81
N ALA A 121 -1.25 4.01 -13.07
CA ALA A 121 0.01 3.87 -13.78
C ALA A 121 1.09 4.75 -13.14
N PRO A 122 2.39 4.42 -13.32
CA PRO A 122 3.45 5.26 -12.80
C PRO A 122 3.45 6.61 -13.52
N LEU A 123 3.67 7.66 -12.74
CA LEU A 123 3.70 9.05 -13.18
C LEU A 123 5.07 9.63 -12.89
N CYS A 124 5.64 10.34 -13.85
CA CYS A 124 6.88 11.08 -13.65
C CYS A 124 6.65 12.56 -13.93
N HIS A 125 7.14 13.40 -13.02
CA HIS A 125 7.18 14.83 -13.21
C HIS A 125 8.59 15.22 -13.65
N VAL A 126 8.68 15.86 -14.81
CA VAL A 126 9.95 16.20 -15.44
C VAL A 126 10.02 17.70 -15.64
N ARG A 127 11.14 18.29 -15.24
CA ARG A 127 11.50 19.68 -15.49
C ARG A 127 12.89 19.70 -16.13
N CYS A 128 13.04 20.39 -17.25
CA CYS A 128 14.35 20.56 -17.88
C CYS A 128 14.82 22.00 -17.68
N ASP A 129 16.07 22.17 -17.28
CA ASP A 129 16.72 23.48 -17.30
C ASP A 129 17.18 23.81 -18.73
N ARG A 130 17.52 25.08 -18.98
CA ARG A 130 18.08 25.50 -20.27
C ARG A 130 19.42 24.79 -20.49
N TYR A 131 19.62 24.20 -21.67
CA TYR A 131 20.85 23.46 -21.98
C TYR A 131 21.18 23.59 -23.47
N GLU A 132 22.39 24.07 -23.77
CA GLU A 132 22.83 24.39 -25.14
C GLU A 132 21.82 25.32 -25.84
N ASP A 133 21.34 24.94 -27.02
CA ASP A 133 20.35 25.68 -27.82
C ASP A 133 18.90 25.34 -27.45
N LYS A 134 18.69 24.55 -26.39
CA LYS A 134 17.36 24.08 -25.97
C LYS A 134 16.84 24.93 -24.81
N GLU A 135 15.63 25.45 -25.01
CA GLU A 135 14.93 26.22 -23.98
C GLU A 135 14.48 25.34 -22.81
N ALA A 136 14.36 25.97 -21.64
CA ALA A 136 13.89 25.30 -20.43
C ALA A 136 12.46 24.78 -20.62
N VAL A 137 12.18 23.58 -20.07
CA VAL A 137 10.85 22.96 -20.11
C VAL A 137 10.26 23.01 -18.71
N PRO A 138 9.08 23.64 -18.51
CA PRO A 138 8.45 23.70 -17.21
C PRO A 138 8.04 22.30 -16.73
N MET A 139 7.94 22.15 -15.41
CA MET A 139 7.57 20.90 -14.76
C MET A 139 6.27 20.34 -15.36
N THR A 140 6.35 19.17 -15.98
CA THR A 140 5.24 18.53 -16.69
C THR A 140 5.10 17.08 -16.27
N THR A 141 3.87 16.60 -16.13
CA THR A 141 3.56 15.20 -15.80
C THR A 141 3.48 14.33 -17.05
N TYR A 142 4.14 13.17 -17.00
CA TYR A 142 4.16 12.12 -18.00
C TYR A 142 3.69 10.81 -17.36
N GLY A 143 2.70 10.16 -17.97
CA GLY A 143 2.25 8.82 -17.54
C GLY A 143 2.84 7.74 -18.44
N CYS A 144 3.22 6.61 -17.86
CA CYS A 144 3.63 5.44 -18.63
C CYS A 144 2.41 4.56 -18.92
N ARG A 145 2.34 3.99 -20.11
CA ARG A 145 1.28 3.06 -20.55
C ARG A 145 1.75 1.61 -20.43
N LEU A 146 0.81 0.66 -20.57
CA LEU A 146 1.11 -0.77 -20.47
C LEU A 146 1.94 -1.32 -21.64
N ASP A 147 2.06 -0.55 -22.72
CA ASP A 147 2.93 -0.84 -23.86
C ASP A 147 4.35 -0.27 -23.69
N GLY A 148 4.66 0.34 -22.53
CA GLY A 148 5.92 1.03 -22.28
C GLY A 148 6.02 2.42 -22.91
N SER A 149 4.98 2.89 -23.61
CA SER A 149 4.97 4.22 -24.19
C SER A 149 4.57 5.29 -23.16
N TRP A 150 5.06 6.52 -23.37
CA TRP A 150 4.72 7.66 -22.54
C TRP A 150 3.52 8.42 -23.13
N THR A 151 2.66 8.96 -22.26
CA THR A 151 1.45 9.70 -22.67
C THR A 151 1.73 10.91 -23.56
N LYS A 152 2.95 11.43 -23.52
CA LYS A 152 3.44 12.58 -24.28
C LYS A 152 4.87 12.31 -24.72
N LYS A 153 5.32 12.98 -25.79
CA LYS A 153 6.73 12.97 -26.19
C LYS A 153 7.60 13.50 -25.05
N LEU A 154 8.58 12.71 -24.65
CA LEU A 154 9.52 13.08 -23.59
C LEU A 154 10.36 14.29 -24.01
N PRO A 155 10.71 15.18 -23.06
CA PRO A 155 11.56 16.32 -23.35
C PRO A 155 13.01 15.88 -23.51
N PHE A 156 13.86 16.76 -24.04
CA PHE A 156 15.24 16.43 -24.40
C PHE A 156 16.14 16.02 -23.22
N CYS A 157 15.77 16.40 -21.99
CA CYS A 157 16.61 16.17 -20.81
C CYS A 157 16.43 14.78 -20.19
N VAL A 158 15.55 13.94 -20.73
CA VAL A 158 15.30 12.58 -20.21
C VAL A 158 15.26 11.54 -21.32
N HIS A 159 15.63 10.30 -20.98
CA HIS A 159 15.41 9.13 -21.81
C HIS A 159 14.70 8.02 -21.03
N PRO A 160 13.90 7.16 -21.69
CA PRO A 160 13.36 5.95 -21.07
C PRO A 160 14.48 5.01 -20.60
N GLY A 161 14.29 4.33 -19.47
CA GLY A 161 15.16 3.24 -19.07
C GLY A 161 15.12 2.04 -20.02
N SER A 162 16.09 1.15 -19.83
CA SER A 162 16.36 -0.05 -20.64
C SER A 162 16.17 -1.33 -19.83
#